data_AF-A0AAQ4F408-F1
#
_entry.id   AF-A0AAQ4F408-F1
#
_cell.length_a   1.000
_cell.length_b   1.000
_cell.length_c   1.000
_cell.angle_alpha   90.00
_cell.angle_beta   90.00
_cell.angle_gamma   90.00
#
_symmetry.space_group_name_H-M   'P 1'
#
loop_
_entity.id
_entity.type
_entity.pdbx_description
1 polymer ?
#
loop_
_entity_poly.entity_id
_entity_poly.type
_entity_poly.pdbx_seq_one_letter_code
_entity_poly.pdbx_strand_id
1 'polypeptide(L)'
;MAHKMKKEVVANNYVNESSTDVNVWERYCTHKGRPVYGTVKGSKPCELWTCESQNKRVSISKCSNETLPEHCEWAEGEEDNMFPHCCPRKKCEEEYTRLL
;
A
#
# COMPACT_ATOMS: atom_id res chain seq x y z
N MET A 1 2.81 15.76 -37.18
CA MET A 1 1.70 15.45 -36.27
C MET A 1 2.33 15.09 -34.94
N ALA A 2 2.27 15.99 -33.95
CA ALA A 2 2.95 15.78 -32.68
C ALA A 2 2.11 14.85 -31.80
N HIS A 3 2.66 13.68 -31.45
CA HIS A 3 2.08 12.80 -30.45
C HIS A 3 2.09 13.53 -29.10
N LYS A 4 0.93 14.04 -28.66
CA LYS A 4 0.76 14.49 -27.28
C LYS A 4 0.92 13.25 -26.39
N MET A 5 2.06 13.12 -25.73
CA MET A 5 2.25 12.16 -24.66
C MET A 5 1.21 12.49 -23.58
N LYS A 6 0.19 11.63 -23.43
CA LYS A 6 -0.73 11.68 -22.30
C LYS A 6 0.12 11.59 -21.04
N LYS A 7 0.19 12.66 -20.27
CA LYS A 7 0.85 12.62 -18.98
C LYS A 7 -0.12 11.94 -18.03
N GLU A 8 0.35 10.86 -17.43
CA GLU A 8 -0.41 10.00 -16.54
C GLU A 8 0.04 10.28 -15.12
N VAL A 9 -0.88 10.69 -14.24
CA VAL A 9 -0.55 10.84 -12.82
C VAL A 9 -0.65 9.47 -12.19
N VAL A 10 0.49 8.96 -11.73
CA VAL A 10 0.62 7.66 -11.08
C VAL A 10 0.79 7.91 -9.58
N ALA A 11 -0.28 7.72 -8.81
CA ALA A 11 -0.24 7.81 -7.35
C ALA A 11 -0.11 6.42 -6.73
N ASN A 12 0.77 6.29 -5.72
CA ASN A 12 0.80 5.10 -4.89
C ASN A 12 -0.43 5.10 -3.99
N ASN A 13 -1.26 4.07 -4.13
CA ASN A 13 -2.53 3.96 -3.42
C ASN A 13 -2.48 2.75 -2.47
N TYR A 14 -2.27 3.01 -1.19
CA TYR A 14 -2.32 2.01 -0.13
C TYR A 14 -3.05 2.55 1.10
N VAL A 15 -3.72 1.65 1.81
CA VAL A 15 -4.45 1.95 3.04
C VAL A 15 -3.67 1.42 4.23
N ASN A 16 -3.71 2.17 5.33
CA ASN A 16 -3.05 1.78 6.58
C ASN A 16 -4.10 1.31 7.58
N GLU A 17 -3.87 0.14 8.15
CA GLU A 17 -4.63 -0.42 9.26
C GLU A 17 -3.70 -0.56 10.45
N SER A 18 -4.20 -0.28 11.65
CA SER A 18 -3.43 -0.49 12.89
C SER A 18 -4.22 -1.34 13.85
N SER A 19 -3.55 -2.31 14.47
CA SER A 19 -4.12 -3.15 15.53
C SER A 19 -3.33 -2.97 16.82
N THR A 20 -4.06 -2.81 17.93
CA THR A 20 -3.52 -2.83 19.30
C THR A 20 -3.73 -4.18 20.00
N ASP A 21 -4.47 -5.10 19.36
CA ASP A 21 -4.60 -6.49 19.82
C ASP A 21 -3.36 -7.28 19.41
N VAL A 22 -2.24 -7.00 20.08
CA VAL A 22 -0.92 -7.52 19.74
C VAL A 22 -0.18 -7.97 20.99
N ASN A 23 0.47 -9.13 20.91
CA ASN A 23 1.40 -9.57 21.95
C ASN A 23 2.77 -9.01 21.63
N VAL A 24 3.31 -8.16 22.52
CA VAL A 24 4.65 -7.59 22.37
C VAL A 24 5.65 -8.38 23.20
N TRP A 25 6.70 -8.81 22.52
CA TRP A 25 7.91 -9.38 23.10
C TRP A 25 9.05 -8.37 22.94
N GLU A 26 10.18 -8.60 23.62
CA GLU A 26 11.32 -7.67 23.65
C GLU A 26 11.76 -7.14 22.27
N ARG A 27 11.57 -7.92 21.19
CA ARG A 27 12.03 -7.57 19.84
C ARG A 27 10.99 -7.69 18.72
N TYR A 28 9.77 -8.15 19.02
CA TYR A 28 8.77 -8.41 17.99
C TYR A 28 7.35 -8.35 18.52
N CYS A 29 6.40 -8.16 17.60
CA CYS A 29 4.97 -8.20 17.88
C CYS A 29 4.39 -9.48 17.29
N THR A 30 3.35 -10.03 17.92
CA THR A 30 2.54 -11.10 17.33
C THR A 30 1.13 -10.56 17.11
N HIS A 31 0.65 -10.60 15.87
CA HIS A 31 -0.71 -10.21 15.50
C HIS A 31 -1.36 -11.36 14.72
N LYS A 32 -2.50 -11.87 15.19
CA LYS A 32 -3.21 -13.03 14.60
C LYS A 32 -2.29 -14.25 14.37
N GLY A 33 -1.38 -14.52 15.30
CA GLY A 33 -0.41 -15.63 15.21
C GLY A 33 0.79 -15.38 14.28
N ARG A 34 0.87 -14.22 13.60
CA ARG A 34 2.01 -13.85 12.76
C ARG A 34 3.05 -13.04 13.56
N PRO A 35 4.31 -13.49 13.65
CA PRO A 35 5.36 -12.68 14.25
C PRO A 35 5.85 -11.59 13.27
N VAL A 36 6.07 -10.38 13.79
CA VAL A 36 6.49 -9.19 13.04
C VAL A 36 7.72 -8.58 13.72
N TYR A 37 8.86 -8.68 13.04
CA TYR A 37 10.14 -8.16 13.52
C TYR A 37 10.43 -6.82 12.84
N GLY A 38 10.25 -5.72 13.55
CA GLY A 38 10.42 -4.37 12.99
C GLY A 38 9.49 -4.14 11.80
N THR A 39 10.05 -3.80 10.64
CA THR A 39 9.30 -3.57 9.39
C THR A 39 9.56 -4.69 8.38
N VAL A 40 8.49 -5.31 7.89
CA VAL A 40 8.52 -6.44 6.96
C VAL A 40 7.67 -6.12 5.74
N LYS A 41 8.25 -6.26 4.55
CA LYS A 41 7.55 -6.14 3.26
C LYS A 41 7.20 -7.52 2.70
N GLY A 42 6.00 -7.64 2.14
CA GLY A 42 5.54 -8.81 1.40
C GLY A 42 5.21 -8.45 -0.05
N SER A 43 5.36 -9.44 -0.94
CA SER A 43 4.86 -9.39 -2.31
C SER A 43 3.52 -10.13 -2.45
N LYS A 44 3.36 -11.26 -1.75
CA LYS A 44 2.18 -12.12 -1.77
C LYS A 44 1.85 -12.62 -0.34
N PRO A 45 0.93 -11.96 0.40
CA PRO A 45 0.18 -10.76 0.04
C PRO A 45 1.06 -9.50 -0.04
N CYS A 46 0.69 -8.54 -0.90
CA CYS A 46 1.40 -7.27 -1.10
C CYS A 46 1.11 -6.30 0.05
N GLU A 47 1.88 -6.44 1.13
CA GLU A 47 1.65 -5.73 2.39
C GLU A 47 2.96 -5.25 3.03
N LEU A 48 2.88 -4.22 3.85
CA LEU A 48 3.94 -3.75 4.74
C LEU A 48 3.46 -3.89 6.17
N TRP A 49 4.19 -4.64 6.98
CA TRP A 49 3.89 -4.83 8.40
C TRP A 49 4.95 -4.14 9.24
N THR A 50 4.54 -3.35 10.22
CA THR A 50 5.45 -2.66 11.14
C THR A 50 5.03 -2.96 12.58
N CYS A 51 5.93 -3.53 13.37
CA CYS A 51 5.78 -3.68 14.80
C CYS A 51 6.34 -2.45 15.52
N GLU A 52 5.46 -1.73 16.21
CA GLU A 52 5.79 -0.63 17.11
C GLU A 52 5.70 -1.14 18.56
N SER A 53 6.72 -1.87 19.01
CA SER A 53 6.73 -2.55 20.31
C SER A 53 6.51 -1.59 21.49
N GLN A 54 7.08 -0.38 21.42
CA GLN A 54 6.90 0.67 22.42
C GLN A 54 5.43 1.11 22.57
N ASN A 55 4.68 1.08 21.47
CA ASN A 55 3.29 1.51 21.41
C ASN A 55 2.29 0.35 21.50
N LYS A 56 2.77 -0.89 21.65
CA LYS A 56 1.94 -2.11 21.58
C LYS A 56 1.02 -2.10 20.38
N ARG A 57 1.60 -1.87 19.20
CA ARG A 57 0.87 -1.71 17.96
C ARG A 57 1.55 -2.45 16.82
N VAL A 58 0.73 -3.04 15.95
CA VAL A 58 1.16 -3.45 14.61
C VAL A 58 0.41 -2.61 13.60
N SER A 59 1.16 -1.99 12.69
CA SER A 59 0.64 -1.21 11.56
C SER A 59 0.82 -2.02 10.28
N ILE A 60 -0.23 -2.12 9.47
CA ILE A 60 -0.30 -2.90 8.24
C ILE A 60 -0.69 -1.95 7.11
N SER A 61 0.20 -1.74 6.15
CA SER A 61 -0.16 -1.06 4.90
C SER A 61 -0.45 -2.12 3.83
N LYS A 62 -1.56 -1.97 3.11
CA LYS A 62 -1.97 -2.85 2.01
C LYS A 62 -2.42 -2.04 0.82
N CYS A 63 -2.39 -2.62 -0.37
CA CYS A 63 -2.85 -1.93 -1.57
C CYS A 63 -4.30 -1.45 -1.43
N SER A 64 -4.59 -0.25 -1.93
CA SER A 64 -5.95 0.31 -1.92
C SER A 64 -6.86 -0.53 -2.81
N ASN A 65 -8.08 -0.75 -2.35
CA ASN A 65 -9.16 -1.35 -3.11
C ASN A 65 -10.33 -0.37 -3.28
N GLU A 66 -10.03 0.93 -3.22
CA GLU A 66 -11.04 1.98 -3.39
C GLU A 66 -11.70 1.92 -4.78
N THR A 67 -12.95 2.37 -4.84
CA THR A 67 -13.61 2.62 -6.12
C THR A 67 -12.97 3.84 -6.77
N LEU A 68 -12.48 3.68 -8.00
CA LEU A 68 -11.89 4.78 -8.74
C LEU A 68 -12.98 5.76 -9.23
N PRO A 69 -12.70 7.08 -9.22
CA PRO A 69 -13.53 8.06 -9.89
C PRO A 69 -13.64 7.81 -11.40
N GLU A 70 -14.64 8.42 -12.03
CA GLU A 70 -14.73 8.48 -13.49
C GLU A 70 -13.41 9.05 -14.08
N HIS A 71 -12.95 8.47 -15.20
CA HIS A 71 -11.66 8.81 -15.85
C HIS A 71 -10.38 8.38 -15.10
N CYS A 72 -10.49 7.47 -14.14
CA CYS A 72 -9.36 6.79 -13.53
C CYS A 72 -9.43 5.27 -13.76
N GLU A 73 -8.26 4.65 -13.96
CA GLU A 73 -8.08 3.21 -14.10
C GLU A 73 -6.96 2.70 -13.19
N TRP A 74 -7.01 1.41 -12.84
CA TRP A 74 -5.91 0.75 -12.15
C TRP A 74 -4.88 0.29 -13.16
N ALA A 75 -3.65 0.76 -13.02
CA ALA A 75 -2.48 0.18 -13.67
C ALA A 75 -1.95 -0.99 -12.82
N GLU A 76 -1.58 -2.08 -13.48
CA GLU A 76 -1.06 -3.28 -12.80
C GLU A 76 0.19 -2.97 -11.97
N GLY A 77 0.29 -3.63 -10.81
CA GLY A 77 1.49 -3.63 -9.99
C GLY A 77 2.51 -4.66 -10.50
N GLU A 78 3.75 -4.53 -10.07
CA GLU A 78 4.80 -5.52 -10.35
C GLU A 78 4.67 -6.66 -9.34
N GLU A 79 3.82 -7.67 -9.63
CA GLU A 79 3.40 -8.70 -8.66
C GLU A 79 4.54 -9.42 -7.92
N ASP A 80 5.70 -9.57 -8.56
CA ASP A 80 6.86 -10.25 -7.97
C ASP A 80 7.77 -9.32 -7.15
N ASN A 81 7.50 -8.01 -7.18
CA ASN A 81 8.21 -7.04 -6.34
C ASN A 81 7.59 -6.93 -4.94
N MET A 82 8.37 -6.37 -4.02
CA MET A 82 7.89 -6.08 -2.67
C MET A 82 7.01 -4.83 -2.61
N PHE A 83 6.18 -4.73 -1.57
CA PHE A 83 5.45 -3.50 -1.26
C PHE A 83 6.39 -2.26 -1.26
N PRO A 84 6.00 -1.14 -1.90
CA PRO A 84 4.70 -0.86 -2.52
C PRO A 84 4.61 -1.24 -4.02
N HIS A 85 5.66 -1.82 -4.61
CA HIS A 85 5.74 -2.01 -6.07
C HIS A 85 4.79 -3.08 -6.60
N CYS A 86 4.45 -4.08 -5.79
CA CYS A 86 3.40 -5.05 -6.11
C CYS A 86 1.98 -4.48 -6.05
N CYS A 87 1.79 -3.24 -5.58
CA CYS A 87 0.46 -2.63 -5.57
C CYS A 87 0.09 -2.08 -6.95
N PRO A 88 -1.16 -2.27 -7.39
CA PRO A 88 -1.73 -1.51 -8.48
C PRO A 88 -1.62 -0.01 -8.21
N ARG A 89 -1.41 0.77 -9.27
CA ARG A 89 -1.31 2.22 -9.17
C ARG A 89 -2.51 2.87 -9.83
N LYS A 90 -2.99 3.97 -9.26
CA LYS A 90 -4.09 4.73 -9.85
C LYS A 90 -3.54 5.58 -10.99
N LYS A 91 -4.17 5.49 -12.15
CA LYS A 91 -3.87 6.27 -13.33
C LYS A 91 -5.10 7.06 -13.74
N CYS A 92 -5.02 8.38 -13.74
CA CYS A 92 -6.13 9.25 -14.13
C CYS A 92 -5.75 10.12 -15.32
N GLU A 93 -6.74 10.48 -16.12
CA GLU A 93 -6.56 11.47 -17.18
C GLU A 93 -6.28 12.86 -16.56
N GLU A 94 -5.26 13.55 -17.08
CA GLU A 94 -4.66 14.75 -16.49
C GLU A 94 -5.65 15.91 -16.23
N GLU A 95 -6.73 15.98 -17.02
CA GLU A 95 -7.75 17.04 -16.92
C GLU A 95 -8.59 16.92 -15.63
N TYR A 96 -8.58 15.76 -14.96
CA TYR A 96 -9.36 15.49 -13.74
C TYR A 96 -8.53 15.54 -12.44
N THR A 97 -7.21 15.68 -12.53
CA THR A 97 -6.30 15.70 -11.37
C THR A 97 -6.26 17.04 -10.61
N ARG A 98 -6.93 18.09 -11.08
CA ARG A 98 -7.03 19.38 -10.36
C ARG A 98 -8.06 19.42 -9.24
N LEU A 99 -8.81 18.33 -9.04
CA LEU A 99 -9.87 18.19 -8.01
C LEU A 99 -9.52 17.19 -6.89
N LEU A 100 -8.31 16.60 -6.93
CA LEU A 100 -7.75 15.72 -5.88
C LEU A 100 -6.68 16.46 -5.09
#